data_AF-A0A367INA5-F1
#
_entry.id   AF-A0A367INA5-F1
#
_cell.length_a   1.000
_cell.length_b   1.000
_cell.length_c   1.000
_cell.angle_alpha   90.00
_cell.angle_beta   90.00
_cell.angle_gamma   90.00
#
_symmetry.space_group_name_H-M   'P 1'
#
loop_
_entity.id
_entity.type
_entity.pdbx_description
1 polymer ?
#
loop_
_entity_poly.entity_id
_entity_poly.type
_entity_poly.pdbx_seq_one_letter_code
_entity_poly.pdbx_strand_id
1 'polypeptide(L)'
;MIDPNFTGAVIKNFSDALQTSLAFKTKLVSDLEDNFIQPLQSFVKVQLKEFKDFKKQYEKCLERYESQLYKYVSQSKTKEASALREEAFRLYEARKAYVRMSGQHVVRLLHFRSLLEHFLVEKFTLATLYHLKDFEGGSDSWSRIESNLSSWKQWLLDDKDTCNYQLHHLQHNRNVLESDYLNIIRPPRDLDKYTSASH
;
A
#
# COMPACT_ATOMS: atom_id res chain seq x y z
N MET A 1 27.47 25.49 19.39
CA MET A 1 27.45 24.02 19.46
C MET A 1 26.00 23.59 19.42
N ILE A 2 25.64 22.58 18.64
CA ILE A 2 24.28 22.00 18.64
C ILE A 2 24.05 21.39 20.02
N ASP A 3 22.91 21.65 20.68
CA ASP A 3 22.51 20.88 21.86
C ASP A 3 22.30 19.42 21.43
N PRO A 4 23.23 18.50 21.76
CA PRO A 4 23.18 17.13 21.27
C PRO A 4 22.02 16.35 21.88
N ASN A 5 21.56 16.76 23.07
CA ASN A 5 20.54 16.06 23.83
C ASN A 5 19.15 16.38 23.29
N PHE A 6 18.86 17.66 23.04
CA PHE A 6 17.55 18.05 22.52
C PHE A 6 17.45 17.86 21.01
N THR A 7 18.38 18.45 20.24
CA THR A 7 18.34 18.39 18.77
C THR A 7 18.50 16.96 18.26
N GLY A 8 19.36 16.16 18.92
CA GLY A 8 19.53 14.75 18.61
C GLY A 8 18.26 13.93 18.85
N ALA A 9 17.54 14.19 19.95
CA ALA A 9 16.29 13.51 20.27
C ALA A 9 15.17 13.86 19.26
N VAL A 10 15.06 15.12 18.85
CA VAL A 10 14.10 15.56 17.82
C VAL A 10 14.32 14.80 16.50
N ILE A 11 15.57 14.79 16.01
CA ILE A 11 15.94 14.12 14.76
C ILE A 11 15.69 12.61 14.86
N LYS A 12 16.09 11.99 15.97
CA LYS A 12 15.90 10.56 16.20
C LYS A 12 14.42 10.17 16.18
N ASN A 13 13.59 10.88 16.95
CA ASN A 13 12.15 10.60 17.01
C ASN A 13 11.49 10.71 15.64
N PHE A 14 11.85 11.72 14.85
CA PHE A 14 11.36 11.88 13.48
C PHE A 14 11.82 10.73 12.56
N SER A 15 13.10 10.36 12.62
CA SER A 15 13.65 9.25 11.84
C SER A 15 12.98 7.91 12.19
N ASP A 16 12.78 7.63 13.48
CA ASP A 16 12.19 6.39 13.95
C ASP A 16 10.73 6.25 13.47
N ALA A 17 9.96 7.35 13.45
CA ALA A 17 8.60 7.34 12.92
C ALA A 17 8.54 7.14 11.39
N LEU A 18 9.49 7.72 10.65
CA LEU A 18 9.63 7.49 9.21
C LEU A 18 9.99 6.04 8.91
N GLN A 19 10.96 5.47 9.63
CA GLN A 19 11.36 4.06 9.47
C GLN A 19 10.20 3.12 9.78
N THR A 20 9.47 3.39 10.87
CA THR A 20 8.31 2.58 11.25
C THR A 20 7.21 2.66 10.20
N SER A 21 6.88 3.86 9.72
CA SER A 21 5.89 4.05 8.65
C SER A 21 6.30 3.33 7.36
N LEU A 22 7.58 3.38 6.99
CA LEU A 22 8.08 2.67 5.82
C LEU A 22 7.96 1.16 6.01
N ALA A 23 8.30 0.63 7.18
CA ALA A 23 8.19 -0.80 7.47
C ALA A 23 6.74 -1.31 7.34
N PHE A 24 5.75 -0.56 7.86
CA PHE A 24 4.34 -0.90 7.70
C PHE A 24 3.89 -0.87 6.24
N LYS A 25 4.30 0.14 5.46
CA LYS A 25 3.99 0.23 4.03
C LYS A 25 4.61 -0.92 3.23
N THR A 26 5.88 -1.25 3.49
CA THR A 26 6.55 -2.38 2.84
C THR A 26 5.85 -3.70 3.16
N LYS A 27 5.44 -3.87 4.43
CA LYS A 27 4.67 -5.05 4.84
C LYS A 27 3.32 -5.11 4.14
N LEU A 28 2.58 -4.00 4.06
CA LEU A 28 1.32 -3.91 3.33
C LEU A 28 1.47 -4.33 1.88
N VAL A 29 2.53 -3.87 1.19
CA VAL A 29 2.80 -4.26 -0.19
C VAL A 29 3.01 -5.78 -0.31
N SER A 30 3.81 -6.38 0.57
CA SER A 30 4.02 -7.84 0.57
C SER A 30 2.71 -8.59 0.87
N ASP A 31 1.97 -8.15 1.88
CA ASP A 31 0.71 -8.78 2.28
C ASP A 31 -0.33 -8.72 1.13
N LEU A 32 -0.41 -7.61 0.40
CA LEU A 32 -1.28 -7.47 -0.78
C LEU A 32 -0.80 -8.33 -1.96
N GLU A 33 0.50 -8.39 -2.23
CA GLU A 33 1.01 -9.23 -3.31
C GLU A 33 0.67 -10.71 -3.05
N ASP A 34 1.06 -11.22 -1.86
CA ASP A 34 0.96 -12.63 -1.52
C ASP A 34 -0.47 -13.08 -1.23
N ASN A 35 -1.29 -12.22 -0.60
CA ASN A 35 -2.60 -12.62 -0.10
C ASN A 35 -3.79 -12.02 -0.87
N PHE A 36 -3.56 -11.08 -1.79
CA PHE A 36 -4.63 -10.49 -2.60
C PHE A 36 -4.38 -10.68 -4.10
N ILE A 37 -3.27 -10.18 -4.63
CA ILE A 37 -2.97 -10.19 -6.07
C ILE A 37 -2.72 -11.61 -6.57
N GLN A 38 -1.78 -12.35 -5.99
CA GLN A 38 -1.46 -13.71 -6.41
C GLN A 38 -2.67 -14.67 -6.33
N PRO A 39 -3.47 -14.66 -5.24
CA PRO A 39 -4.69 -15.47 -5.18
C PRO A 39 -5.71 -15.10 -6.24
N LEU A 40 -5.92 -13.81 -6.54
CA LEU A 40 -6.85 -13.38 -7.60
C LEU A 40 -6.41 -13.91 -8.97
N GLN A 41 -5.12 -13.80 -9.28
CA GLN A 41 -4.56 -14.34 -10.52
C GLN A 41 -4.72 -15.86 -10.59
N SER A 42 -4.47 -16.57 -9.49
CA SER A 42 -4.65 -18.02 -9.40
C SER A 42 -6.11 -18.44 -9.61
N PHE A 43 -7.06 -17.75 -8.96
CA PHE A 43 -8.49 -18.01 -9.12
C PHE A 43 -8.93 -17.86 -10.59
N VAL A 44 -8.45 -16.83 -11.29
CA VAL A 44 -8.74 -16.63 -12.72
C VAL A 44 -8.12 -17.74 -13.57
N LYS A 45 -6.86 -18.10 -13.31
CA LYS A 45 -6.13 -19.11 -14.10
C LYS A 45 -6.71 -20.52 -13.93
N VAL A 46 -7.21 -20.84 -12.74
CA VAL A 46 -7.69 -22.18 -12.39
C VAL A 46 -9.22 -22.23 -12.48
N GLN A 47 -9.92 -21.58 -11.54
CA GLN A 47 -11.36 -21.76 -11.37
C GLN A 47 -12.18 -21.18 -12.53
N LEU A 48 -11.87 -19.96 -12.96
CA LEU A 48 -12.58 -19.35 -14.08
C LEU A 48 -12.29 -20.09 -15.40
N LYS A 49 -11.06 -20.56 -15.59
CA LYS A 49 -10.69 -21.35 -16.77
C LYS A 49 -11.45 -22.67 -16.82
N GLU A 50 -11.45 -23.44 -15.72
CA GLU A 50 -12.18 -24.71 -15.65
C GLU A 50 -13.67 -24.52 -15.94
N PHE A 51 -14.30 -23.50 -15.34
CA PHE A 51 -15.71 -23.21 -15.57
C PHE A 51 -15.98 -22.85 -17.05
N LYS A 52 -15.14 -22.02 -17.67
CA LYS A 52 -15.26 -21.65 -19.09
C LYS A 52 -15.08 -22.86 -20.01
N ASP A 53 -14.14 -23.74 -19.71
CA ASP A 53 -13.89 -24.92 -20.54
C ASP A 53 -15.04 -25.93 -20.43
N PHE A 54 -15.63 -26.11 -19.23
CA PHE A 54 -16.85 -26.89 -19.07
C PHE A 54 -18.04 -26.26 -19.82
N LYS A 55 -18.19 -24.93 -19.76
CA LYS A 55 -19.24 -24.21 -20.50
C LYS A 55 -19.16 -24.48 -22.00
N LYS A 56 -17.96 -24.46 -22.59
CA LYS A 56 -17.76 -24.79 -24.02
C LYS A 56 -18.18 -26.24 -24.33
N GLN A 57 -17.91 -27.19 -23.43
CA GLN A 57 -18.34 -28.58 -23.62
C GLN A 57 -19.87 -28.70 -23.60
N TYR A 58 -20.53 -27.98 -22.69
CA TYR A 58 -21.99 -27.87 -22.65
C TYR A 58 -22.55 -27.27 -23.94
N GLU A 59 -22.00 -26.14 -24.41
CA GLU A 59 -22.43 -25.47 -25.65
C GLU A 59 -22.31 -26.41 -26.87
N LYS A 60 -21.21 -27.16 -27.00
CA LYS A 60 -21.06 -28.19 -28.05
C LYS A 60 -22.09 -29.32 -27.94
N CYS A 61 -22.43 -29.73 -26.72
CA CYS A 61 -23.44 -30.78 -26.52
C CYS A 61 -24.84 -30.30 -26.91
N LEU A 62 -25.16 -29.04 -26.60
CA LEU A 62 -26.40 -28.37 -27.01
C LEU A 62 -26.48 -28.29 -28.54
N GLU A 63 -25.42 -27.79 -29.19
CA GLU A 63 -25.36 -27.67 -30.66
C GLU A 63 -25.57 -29.04 -31.34
N ARG A 64 -24.95 -30.11 -30.81
CA ARG A 64 -25.17 -31.47 -31.31
C ARG A 64 -26.63 -31.90 -31.18
N TYR A 65 -27.27 -31.61 -30.05
CA TYR A 65 -28.68 -31.93 -29.84
C TYR A 65 -29.57 -31.16 -30.82
N GLU A 66 -29.37 -29.86 -30.96
CA GLU A 66 -30.11 -29.01 -31.89
C GLU A 66 -29.94 -29.46 -33.35
N SER A 67 -28.72 -29.83 -33.75
CA SER A 67 -28.44 -30.38 -35.07
C SER A 67 -29.19 -31.69 -35.35
N GLN A 68 -29.22 -32.62 -34.40
CA GLN A 68 -29.98 -33.87 -34.56
C GLN A 68 -31.50 -33.62 -34.54
N LEU A 69 -31.97 -32.67 -33.74
CA LEU A 69 -33.38 -32.29 -33.69
C LEU A 69 -33.82 -31.70 -35.02
N TYR A 70 -33.03 -30.78 -35.59
CA TYR A 70 -33.32 -30.18 -36.89
C TYR A 70 -33.39 -31.24 -38.00
N LYS A 71 -32.42 -32.16 -38.05
CA LYS A 71 -32.40 -33.27 -39.02
C LYS A 71 -33.65 -34.15 -38.86
N TYR A 72 -34.01 -34.47 -37.61
CA TYR A 72 -35.19 -35.29 -37.32
C TYR A 72 -36.51 -34.62 -37.74
N VAL A 73 -36.65 -33.31 -37.53
CA VAL A 73 -37.88 -32.58 -37.89
C VAL A 73 -37.97 -32.31 -39.39
N SER A 74 -36.84 -32.19 -40.09
CA SER A 74 -36.76 -31.93 -41.55
C SER A 74 -36.83 -33.19 -42.41
N GLN A 75 -37.22 -34.34 -41.84
CA GLN A 75 -37.29 -35.61 -42.56
C GLN A 75 -38.36 -35.63 -43.66
N SER A 76 -38.03 -36.18 -44.83
CA SER A 76 -39.01 -36.48 -45.88
C SER A 76 -39.90 -37.67 -45.47
N LYS A 77 -41.19 -37.58 -45.80
CA LYS A 77 -42.17 -38.67 -45.62
C LYS A 77 -41.92 -39.88 -46.53
N THR A 78 -41.02 -39.77 -47.51
CA THR A 78 -40.66 -40.84 -48.45
C THR A 78 -39.49 -41.70 -47.99
N LYS A 79 -38.87 -41.41 -46.83
CA LYS A 79 -37.78 -42.23 -46.28
C LYS A 79 -38.27 -43.60 -45.83
N GLU A 80 -37.42 -44.61 -45.96
CA GLU A 80 -37.66 -45.95 -45.43
C GLU A 80 -37.79 -45.95 -43.90
N ALA A 81 -38.64 -46.83 -43.36
CA ALA A 81 -38.91 -46.91 -41.92
C ALA A 81 -37.65 -47.21 -41.07
N SER A 82 -36.70 -47.96 -41.62
CA SER A 82 -35.38 -48.23 -41.01
C SER A 82 -34.57 -46.95 -40.79
N ALA A 83 -34.50 -46.09 -41.82
CA ALA A 83 -33.80 -44.81 -41.76
C ALA A 83 -34.46 -43.83 -40.78
N LEU A 84 -35.80 -43.77 -40.77
CA LEU A 84 -36.55 -42.96 -39.80
C LEU A 84 -36.28 -43.40 -38.36
N ARG A 85 -36.25 -44.71 -38.12
CA ARG A 85 -35.92 -45.29 -36.82
C ARG A 85 -34.51 -44.92 -36.39
N GLU A 86 -33.51 -45.10 -37.26
CA GLU A 86 -32.12 -44.78 -36.94
C GLU A 86 -31.95 -43.30 -36.55
N GLU A 87 -32.60 -42.40 -37.28
CA GLU A 87 -32.55 -40.96 -37.01
C GLU A 87 -33.25 -40.59 -35.68
N ALA A 88 -34.34 -41.29 -35.34
CA ALA A 88 -34.98 -41.18 -34.02
C ALA A 88 -34.04 -41.62 -32.88
N PHE A 89 -33.30 -42.73 -33.06
CA PHE A 89 -32.31 -43.20 -32.09
C PHE A 89 -31.15 -42.21 -31.91
N ARG A 90 -30.64 -41.62 -33.01
CA ARG A 90 -29.60 -40.59 -32.94
C ARG A 90 -30.07 -39.34 -32.18
N LEU A 91 -31.30 -38.89 -32.41
CA LEU A 91 -31.91 -37.79 -31.64
C LEU A 91 -32.04 -38.15 -30.16
N TYR A 92 -32.54 -39.35 -29.85
CA TYR A 92 -32.68 -39.80 -28.46
C TYR A 92 -31.36 -39.79 -27.71
N GLU A 93 -30.29 -40.35 -28.29
CA GLU A 93 -28.96 -40.36 -27.66
C GLU A 93 -28.39 -38.94 -27.49
N ALA A 94 -28.57 -38.07 -28.49
CA ALA A 94 -28.14 -36.66 -28.37
C ALA A 94 -28.93 -35.91 -27.28
N ARG A 95 -30.24 -36.12 -27.19
CA ARG A 95 -31.10 -35.53 -26.15
C ARG A 95 -30.70 -36.00 -24.76
N LYS A 96 -30.47 -37.31 -24.59
CA LYS A 96 -30.03 -37.91 -23.33
C LYS A 96 -28.69 -37.35 -22.87
N ALA A 97 -27.72 -37.19 -23.78
CA ALA A 97 -26.44 -36.55 -23.48
C ALA A 97 -26.63 -35.08 -23.07
N TYR A 98 -27.44 -34.33 -23.82
CA TYR A 98 -27.75 -32.93 -23.52
C TYR A 98 -28.38 -32.76 -22.12
N VAL A 99 -29.44 -33.51 -21.80
CA VAL A 99 -30.11 -33.42 -20.48
C VAL A 99 -29.14 -33.67 -19.33
N ARG A 100 -28.24 -34.65 -19.46
CA ARG A 100 -27.20 -34.92 -18.46
C ARG A 100 -26.21 -33.74 -18.33
N MET A 101 -25.75 -33.21 -19.46
CA MET A 101 -24.84 -32.07 -19.50
C MET A 101 -25.48 -30.79 -18.95
N SER A 102 -26.77 -30.53 -19.23
CA SER A 102 -27.51 -29.39 -18.68
C SER A 102 -27.60 -29.46 -17.16
N GLY A 103 -27.92 -30.62 -16.60
CA GLY A 103 -27.95 -30.82 -15.15
C GLY A 103 -26.59 -30.53 -14.50
N GLN A 104 -25.51 -31.08 -15.09
CA GLN A 104 -24.15 -30.80 -14.62
C GLN A 104 -23.77 -29.32 -14.77
N HIS A 105 -24.21 -28.66 -15.84
CA HIS A 105 -23.94 -27.24 -16.08
C HIS A 105 -24.54 -26.35 -15.00
N VAL A 106 -25.81 -26.58 -14.64
CA VAL A 106 -26.47 -25.80 -13.57
C VAL A 106 -25.76 -25.99 -12.24
N VAL A 107 -25.43 -27.23 -11.86
CA VAL A 107 -24.71 -27.50 -10.60
C VAL A 107 -23.35 -26.80 -10.57
N ARG A 108 -22.58 -26.91 -11.66
CA ARG A 108 -21.25 -26.26 -11.76
C ARG A 108 -21.35 -24.74 -11.78
N LEU A 109 -22.37 -24.16 -12.42
CA LEU A 109 -22.62 -22.72 -12.43
C LEU A 109 -22.90 -22.20 -11.00
N LEU A 110 -23.78 -22.87 -10.27
CA LEU A 110 -24.11 -22.51 -8.89
C LEU A 110 -22.90 -22.65 -7.98
N HIS A 111 -22.13 -23.73 -8.13
CA HIS A 111 -20.90 -23.93 -7.38
C HIS A 111 -19.85 -22.85 -7.68
N PHE A 112 -19.62 -22.53 -8.95
CA PHE A 112 -18.69 -21.48 -9.35
C PHE A 112 -19.10 -20.11 -8.81
N ARG A 113 -20.39 -19.77 -8.87
CA ARG A 113 -20.92 -18.53 -8.28
C ARG A 113 -20.61 -18.46 -6.78
N SER A 114 -20.91 -19.53 -6.05
CA SER A 114 -20.62 -19.62 -4.61
C SER A 114 -19.13 -19.45 -4.34
N LEU A 115 -18.27 -20.17 -5.06
CA LEU A 115 -16.82 -20.05 -4.89
C LEU A 115 -16.33 -18.62 -5.14
N LEU A 116 -16.81 -17.97 -6.20
CA LEU A 116 -16.43 -16.60 -6.54
C LEU A 116 -16.86 -15.62 -5.45
N GLU A 117 -18.10 -15.71 -4.97
CA GLU A 117 -18.64 -14.81 -3.96
C GLU A 117 -17.85 -14.88 -2.65
N HIS A 118 -17.68 -16.08 -2.10
CA HIS A 118 -16.91 -16.26 -0.87
C HIS A 118 -15.45 -15.83 -1.03
N PHE A 119 -14.83 -16.19 -2.16
CA PHE A 119 -13.45 -15.81 -2.44
C PHE A 119 -13.28 -14.29 -2.49
N LEU A 120 -14.15 -13.58 -3.20
CA LEU A 120 -14.06 -12.12 -3.28
C LEU A 120 -14.27 -11.47 -1.91
N VAL A 121 -15.30 -11.88 -1.17
CA VAL A 121 -15.56 -11.33 0.17
C VAL A 121 -14.37 -11.56 1.09
N GLU A 122 -13.81 -12.77 1.11
CA GLU A 122 -12.64 -13.10 1.92
C GLU A 122 -11.42 -12.24 1.54
N LYS A 123 -11.06 -12.17 0.26
CA LYS A 123 -9.85 -11.46 -0.19
C LYS A 123 -9.95 -9.96 0.01
N PHE A 124 -11.10 -9.35 -0.28
CA PHE A 124 -11.30 -7.92 -0.04
C PHE A 124 -11.33 -7.61 1.46
N THR A 125 -11.93 -8.47 2.29
CA THR A 125 -11.90 -8.31 3.76
C THR A 125 -10.46 -8.33 4.28
N LEU A 126 -9.66 -9.30 3.85
CA LEU A 126 -8.25 -9.39 4.25
C LEU A 126 -7.44 -8.18 3.77
N ALA A 127 -7.61 -7.75 2.52
CA ALA A 127 -6.94 -6.57 1.99
C ALA A 127 -7.28 -5.31 2.82
N THR A 128 -8.56 -5.12 3.18
CA THR A 128 -8.98 -4.03 4.06
C THR A 128 -8.30 -4.12 5.43
N LEU A 129 -8.21 -5.32 6.03
CA LEU A 129 -7.52 -5.51 7.31
C LEU A 129 -6.02 -5.19 7.23
N TYR A 130 -5.34 -5.50 6.12
CA TYR A 130 -3.93 -5.13 5.93
C TYR A 130 -3.76 -3.62 5.85
N HIS A 131 -4.65 -2.92 5.13
CA HIS A 131 -4.64 -1.46 5.10
C HIS A 131 -4.88 -0.86 6.49
N LEU A 132 -5.85 -1.36 7.25
CA LEU A 132 -6.12 -0.89 8.62
C LEU A 132 -4.88 -1.04 9.51
N LYS A 133 -4.16 -2.16 9.43
CA LYS A 133 -2.91 -2.38 10.17
C LYS A 133 -1.80 -1.40 9.79
N ASP A 134 -1.67 -1.05 8.50
CA ASP A 134 -0.73 -0.01 8.05
C ASP A 134 -1.09 1.36 8.63
N PHE A 135 -2.38 1.72 8.58
CA PHE A 135 -2.86 2.99 9.14
C PHE A 135 -2.65 3.07 10.65
N GLU A 136 -3.03 2.04 11.41
CA GLU A 136 -2.86 1.99 12.86
C GLU A 136 -1.37 2.06 13.25
N GLY A 137 -0.54 1.21 12.64
CA GLY A 137 0.89 1.16 12.94
C GLY A 137 1.65 2.45 12.62
N GLY A 138 1.29 3.10 11.51
CA GLY A 138 1.82 4.42 11.16
C GLY A 138 1.34 5.49 12.14
N SER A 139 0.04 5.53 12.43
CA SER A 139 -0.59 6.53 13.31
C SER A 139 0.02 6.55 14.72
N ASP A 140 0.26 5.37 15.30
CA ASP A 140 0.88 5.26 16.63
C ASP A 140 2.28 5.88 16.71
N SER A 141 3.03 5.85 15.61
CA SER A 141 4.37 6.44 15.52
C SER A 141 4.32 7.96 15.43
N TRP A 142 3.35 8.49 14.66
CA TRP A 142 3.18 9.92 14.46
C TRP A 142 2.52 10.61 15.65
N SER A 143 1.60 9.96 16.37
CA SER A 143 0.95 10.51 17.56
C SER A 143 1.95 10.84 18.69
N ARG A 144 3.01 10.04 18.82
CA ARG A 144 4.13 10.30 19.75
C ARG A 144 4.95 11.53 19.36
N ILE A 145 5.10 11.81 18.07
CA ILE A 145 5.74 13.05 17.61
C ILE A 145 4.80 14.22 17.88
N GLU A 146 3.52 14.07 17.54
CA GLU A 146 2.49 15.09 17.72
C GLU A 146 2.45 15.58 19.17
N SER A 147 2.47 14.66 20.16
CA SER A 147 2.48 15.02 21.58
C SER A 147 3.70 15.85 22.00
N ASN A 148 4.81 15.75 21.27
CA ASN A 148 6.06 16.45 21.56
C ASN A 148 6.26 17.75 20.75
N LEU A 149 5.49 17.96 19.69
CA LEU A 149 5.68 19.10 18.77
C LEU A 149 5.56 20.47 19.46
N SER A 150 4.63 20.61 20.40
CA SER A 150 4.46 21.85 21.16
C SER A 150 5.72 22.18 21.96
N SER A 151 6.27 21.18 22.67
CA SER A 151 7.51 21.30 23.45
C SER A 151 8.72 21.60 22.55
N TRP A 152 8.81 20.97 21.38
CA TRP A 152 9.88 21.24 20.41
C TRP A 152 9.83 22.66 19.88
N LYS A 153 8.63 23.15 19.56
CA LYS A 153 8.42 24.53 19.12
C LYS A 153 8.75 25.52 20.23
N GLN A 154 8.33 25.25 21.46
CA GLN A 154 8.61 26.12 22.59
C GLN A 154 10.11 26.22 22.86
N TRP A 155 10.80 25.08 22.93
CA TRP A 155 12.26 25.05 23.10
C TRP A 155 12.99 25.85 22.02
N LEU A 156 12.56 25.77 20.76
CA LEU A 156 13.15 26.54 19.67
C LEU A 156 12.99 28.06 19.84
N LEU A 157 11.87 28.51 20.40
CA LEU A 157 11.65 29.93 20.70
C LEU A 157 12.54 30.37 21.86
N ASP A 158 12.53 29.60 22.94
CA ASP A 158 13.30 29.89 24.16
C ASP A 158 14.82 29.91 23.89
N ASP A 159 15.32 28.97 23.07
CA ASP A 159 16.73 28.90 22.67
C ASP A 159 17.14 30.10 21.81
N LYS A 160 16.28 30.54 20.89
CA LYS A 160 16.54 31.75 20.08
C LYS A 160 16.61 33.00 20.94
N ASP A 161 15.68 33.17 21.87
CA ASP A 161 15.66 34.32 22.77
C ASP A 161 16.88 34.32 23.69
N THR A 162 17.25 33.15 24.21
CA THR A 162 18.44 32.95 25.04
C THR A 162 19.72 33.28 24.26
N CYS A 163 19.87 32.77 23.04
CA CYS A 163 21.01 33.05 22.18
C CYS A 163 21.14 34.54 21.86
N ASN A 164 20.03 35.21 21.54
CA ASN A 164 20.01 36.65 21.27
C ASN A 164 20.46 37.46 22.50
N TYR A 165 19.94 37.13 23.68
CA TYR A 165 20.32 37.77 24.94
C TYR A 165 21.81 37.56 25.24
N GLN A 166 22.30 36.32 25.15
CA GLN A 166 23.70 35.98 25.41
C GLN A 166 24.64 36.69 24.43
N LEU A 167 24.28 36.74 23.15
CA LEU A 167 25.08 37.44 22.13
C LEU A 167 25.18 38.94 22.44
N HIS A 168 24.06 39.59 22.78
CA HIS A 168 24.05 40.99 23.14
C HIS A 168 24.92 41.26 24.38
N HIS A 169 24.79 40.43 25.41
CA HIS A 169 25.61 40.53 26.62
C HIS A 169 27.11 40.32 26.35
N LEU A 170 27.46 39.33 25.52
CA LEU A 170 28.85 39.09 25.11
C LEU A 170 29.42 40.26 24.29
N GLN A 171 28.63 40.85 23.40
CA GLN A 171 29.04 42.03 22.64
C GLN A 171 29.29 43.23 23.56
N HIS A 172 28.41 43.46 24.53
CA HIS A 172 28.58 44.52 25.52
C HIS A 172 29.87 44.31 26.33
N ASN A 173 30.05 43.13 26.91
CA ASN A 173 31.23 42.82 27.72
C ASN A 173 32.52 42.87 26.92
N ARG A 174 32.50 42.40 25.67
CA ARG A 174 33.63 42.54 24.75
C ARG A 174 34.01 44.00 24.58
N ASN A 175 33.05 44.89 24.28
CA ASN A 175 33.32 46.32 24.09
C ASN A 175 33.89 46.98 25.36
N VAL A 176 33.37 46.62 26.54
CA VAL A 176 33.88 47.12 27.83
C VAL A 176 35.33 46.68 28.04
N LEU A 177 35.60 45.38 27.94
CA LEU A 177 36.96 44.83 28.12
C LEU A 177 37.95 45.38 27.09
N GLU A 178 37.53 45.51 25.83
CA GLU A 178 38.33 46.12 24.77
C GLU A 178 38.67 47.59 25.09
N SER A 179 37.68 48.40 25.50
CA SER A 179 37.91 49.79 25.90
C SER A 179 38.84 49.91 27.11
N ASP A 180 38.65 49.07 28.12
CA ASP A 180 39.46 49.09 29.34
C ASP A 180 40.91 48.73 29.04
N TYR A 181 41.12 47.67 28.26
CA TYR A 181 42.46 47.29 27.80
C TYR A 181 43.10 48.40 26.97
N LEU A 182 42.38 48.97 25.98
CA LEU A 182 42.87 50.07 25.16
C LEU A 182 43.20 51.32 25.97
N ASN A 183 42.48 51.59 27.06
CA ASN A 183 42.78 52.69 27.97
C ASN A 183 44.05 52.42 28.80
N ILE A 184 44.28 51.18 29.24
CA ILE A 184 45.50 50.78 29.97
C ILE A 184 46.74 50.93 29.09
N ILE A 185 46.67 50.47 27.84
CA ILE A 185 47.81 50.54 26.90
C ILE A 185 47.90 51.88 26.17
N ARG A 186 47.02 52.84 26.47
CA ARG A 186 46.98 54.12 25.77
C ARG A 186 48.30 54.88 26.01
N PRO A 187 49.07 55.21 24.95
CA PRO A 187 50.30 55.95 25.09
C PRO A 187 50.06 57.30 25.78
N PRO A 188 50.92 57.72 26.72
CA PRO A 188 50.88 59.07 27.28
C PRO A 188 50.83 60.13 26.16
N ARG A 189 50.04 61.20 26.35
CA ARG A 189 50.03 62.32 25.40
C ARG A 189 51.07 63.38 25.70
N ASP A 190 51.61 63.34 26.91
CA ASP A 190 52.63 64.25 27.40
C ASP A 190 54.00 63.81 26.88
N LEU A 191 54.67 64.68 26.11
CA LEU A 191 55.97 64.41 25.50
C LEU A 191 57.07 64.22 26.56
N ASP A 192 56.90 64.83 27.74
CA ASP A 192 57.86 64.72 28.85
C ASP A 192 57.93 63.32 29.45
N LYS A 193 56.88 62.51 29.28
CA LYS A 193 56.85 61.09 29.70
C LYS A 193 57.61 60.16 28.77
N TYR A 194 58.06 60.65 27.62
CA TYR A 194 58.90 59.91 26.67
C TYR A 194 60.37 60.32 26.71
N THR A 195 60.69 61.46 27.35
CA THR A 195 62.05 62.03 27.37
C THR A 195 62.87 61.61 28.58
N SER A 196 62.31 60.85 29.54
CA SER A 196 63.05 60.28 30.67
C SER A 196 63.71 58.93 30.33
N ALA A 197 64.53 58.88 29.28
CA ALA A 197 65.40 57.76 28.97
C ALA A 197 66.64 58.22 28.18
N SER A 198 67.52 58.98 28.85
CA SER A 198 68.89 59.23 28.39
C SER A 198 69.80 59.50 29.59
N HIS A 199 70.10 58.45 30.34
CA HIS A 199 71.30 58.35 31.17
C HIS A 199 71.99 57.03 30.88
#